data_AF-A0A2A4U2X0-F1
#
_entry.id   AF-A0A2A4U2X0-F1
#
_cell.length_a   1.000
_cell.length_b   1.000
_cell.length_c   1.000
_cell.angle_alpha   90.00
_cell.angle_beta   90.00
_cell.angle_gamma   90.00
#
_symmetry.space_group_name_H-M   'P 1'
#
loop_
_entity.id
_entity.type
_entity.pdbx_description
1 polymer ?
#
loop_
_entity_poly.entity_id
_entity_poly.type
_entity_poly.pdbx_seq_one_letter_code
_entity_poly.pdbx_strand_id
1 'polypeptide(L)'
;MKRVLFLLAVLAAPIGAADYDAPTTVDSGTRLLTSSLREALRRVGWEYSLVESGRRLVALTESVPIVELRRRRGLPIRWVRGKNPKIEVDRERVRRLPLLEFEMMFFRARWLALANLPINTLDAEYAVRQEILSYALDKAAVNPKFEKLLRKASERERRVLRERREGLEFAREHGERGAVLFPGRRPKKALSRLAFDLYLYSEDPYLLYESLASDFRIPSDAVAMDAIEDFLKIHGSRLGEVVFRADGRVALIAGSAYNGDVARAAIFVEDGTTLAELREKVGTYGTVSGEALSKRVNEWLRGLQ
;
A
#
# COMPACT_ATOMS: atom_id res chain seq x y z
N MET A 1 -47.10 27.99 -22.20
CA MET A 1 -45.80 27.29 -22.02
C MET A 1 -45.37 27.40 -20.56
N LYS A 2 -45.64 26.38 -19.75
CA LYS A 2 -45.26 26.31 -18.32
C LYS A 2 -44.08 25.34 -18.19
N ARG A 3 -42.94 25.80 -17.68
CA ARG A 3 -41.78 24.96 -17.35
C ARG A 3 -41.99 24.36 -15.97
N VAL A 4 -41.96 23.03 -15.88
CA VAL A 4 -41.95 22.26 -14.64
C VAL A 4 -40.49 22.13 -14.20
N LEU A 5 -40.13 22.73 -13.07
CA LEU A 5 -38.88 22.47 -12.35
C LEU A 5 -39.06 21.20 -11.50
N PHE A 6 -38.27 20.16 -11.77
CA PHE A 6 -38.10 19.04 -10.85
C PHE A 6 -37.05 19.43 -9.80
N LEU A 7 -37.49 19.71 -8.57
CA LEU A 7 -36.63 19.77 -7.40
C LEU A 7 -36.43 18.34 -6.88
N LEU A 8 -35.23 17.79 -7.02
CA LEU A 8 -34.79 16.58 -6.33
C LEU A 8 -34.30 16.98 -4.94
N ALA A 9 -35.17 16.86 -3.94
CA ALA A 9 -34.80 16.95 -2.53
C ALA A 9 -34.05 15.67 -2.14
N VAL A 10 -32.73 15.75 -2.02
CA VAL A 10 -31.92 14.71 -1.38
C VAL A 10 -32.13 14.84 0.13
N LEU A 11 -32.89 13.91 0.69
CA LEU A 11 -33.05 13.74 2.13
C LEU A 11 -31.69 13.35 2.73
N ALA A 12 -31.03 14.29 3.40
CA ALA A 12 -29.92 14.01 4.29
C ALA A 12 -30.48 13.29 5.53
N ALA A 13 -30.34 11.97 5.57
CA ALA A 13 -30.62 11.20 6.77
C ALA A 13 -29.57 11.55 7.85
N PRO A 14 -29.98 11.77 9.11
CA PRO A 14 -29.04 11.95 10.20
C PRO A 14 -28.24 10.66 10.40
N ILE A 15 -26.92 10.74 10.21
CA ILE A 15 -25.99 9.66 10.54
C ILE A 15 -25.93 9.59 12.07
N GLY A 16 -26.83 8.80 12.65
CA GLY A 16 -26.71 8.38 14.04
C GLY A 16 -25.37 7.68 14.22
N ALA A 17 -24.67 7.99 15.31
CA ALA A 17 -23.51 7.23 15.75
C ALA A 17 -23.95 5.79 16.01
N ALA A 18 -23.82 4.94 14.99
CA ALA A 18 -23.99 3.51 15.15
C ALA A 18 -22.98 3.05 16.20
N ASP A 19 -23.46 2.31 17.20
CA ASP A 19 -22.60 1.56 18.10
C ASP A 19 -21.71 0.65 17.24
N TYR A 20 -20.49 1.09 17.00
CA TYR A 20 -19.49 0.34 16.24
C TYR A 20 -18.98 -0.77 17.16
N ASP A 21 -19.66 -1.91 17.11
CA ASP A 21 -19.14 -3.14 17.70
C ASP A 21 -17.77 -3.43 17.07
N ALA A 22 -16.77 -3.62 17.94
CA ALA A 22 -15.41 -3.90 17.48
C ALA A 22 -15.43 -5.19 16.63
N PRO A 23 -14.71 -5.27 15.50
CA PRO A 23 -14.70 -6.47 14.67
C PRO A 23 -14.31 -7.69 15.53
N THR A 24 -15.25 -8.61 15.68
CA THR A 24 -15.15 -9.85 16.47
C THR A 24 -14.60 -10.97 15.59
N THR A 25 -13.33 -10.93 15.21
CA THR A 25 -12.74 -12.06 14.47
C THR A 25 -11.99 -13.03 15.38
N VAL A 26 -12.46 -14.28 15.43
CA VAL A 26 -11.74 -15.54 15.72
C VAL A 26 -12.51 -16.71 15.05
N ASP A 27 -11.97 -17.80 14.47
CA ASP A 27 -10.65 -18.45 14.61
C ASP A 27 -10.38 -19.59 13.57
N SER A 28 -9.25 -20.30 13.73
CA SER A 28 -9.33 -21.75 13.94
C SER A 28 -8.42 -22.17 15.13
N GLY A 29 -8.97 -22.20 16.37
CA GLY A 29 -8.22 -22.65 17.57
C GLY A 29 -8.61 -22.17 18.98
N THR A 30 -9.64 -21.35 19.17
CA THR A 30 -10.08 -20.71 20.44
C THR A 30 -9.07 -19.83 21.19
N ARG A 31 -8.79 -18.60 20.72
CA ARG A 31 -8.32 -17.49 21.60
C ARG A 31 -8.92 -16.13 21.25
N LEU A 32 -9.64 -15.53 22.21
CA LEU A 32 -10.11 -14.14 22.13
C LEU A 32 -8.94 -13.17 21.89
N LEU A 33 -9.12 -12.21 20.97
CA LEU A 33 -8.20 -11.10 20.79
C LEU A 33 -7.97 -10.39 22.13
N THR A 34 -6.71 -10.03 22.42
CA THR A 34 -6.38 -9.28 23.64
C THR A 34 -7.19 -7.98 23.70
N SER A 35 -7.54 -7.54 24.91
CA SER A 35 -8.25 -6.26 25.10
C SER A 35 -7.53 -5.09 24.44
N SER A 36 -6.19 -5.08 24.51
CA SER A 36 -5.36 -4.09 23.83
C SER A 36 -5.54 -4.07 22.31
N LEU A 37 -5.62 -5.24 21.68
CA LEU A 37 -5.80 -5.32 20.23
C LEU A 37 -7.24 -4.96 19.83
N ARG A 38 -8.24 -5.43 20.58
CA ARG A 38 -9.65 -5.04 20.37
C ARG A 38 -9.84 -3.53 20.43
N GLU A 39 -9.23 -2.88 21.42
CA GLU A 39 -9.28 -1.42 21.54
C GLU A 39 -8.59 -0.71 20.36
N ALA A 40 -7.42 -1.19 19.92
CA ALA A 40 -6.74 -0.63 18.76
C ALA A 40 -7.57 -0.80 17.46
N LEU A 41 -8.17 -1.98 17.26
CA LEU A 41 -9.05 -2.25 16.12
C LEU A 41 -10.32 -1.40 16.16
N ARG A 42 -10.92 -1.20 17.35
CA ARG A 42 -12.07 -0.31 17.53
C ARG A 42 -11.72 1.12 17.15
N ARG A 43 -10.59 1.64 17.63
CA ARG A 43 -10.11 2.99 17.30
C ARG A 43 -9.87 3.15 15.80
N VAL A 44 -9.24 2.17 15.15
CA VAL A 44 -9.05 2.21 13.70
C VAL A 44 -10.37 2.07 12.93
N GLY A 45 -11.29 1.22 13.40
CA GLY A 45 -12.63 1.10 12.83
C GLY A 45 -13.38 2.43 12.86
N TRP A 46 -13.26 3.17 13.98
CA TRP A 46 -13.77 4.53 14.07
C TRP A 46 -13.09 5.48 13.08
N GLU A 47 -11.76 5.49 12.98
CA GLU A 47 -11.07 6.35 12.00
C GLU A 47 -11.48 6.03 10.55
N TYR A 48 -11.66 4.75 10.21
CA TYR A 48 -12.14 4.33 8.90
C TYR A 48 -13.59 4.71 8.64
N SER A 49 -14.45 4.72 9.66
CA SER A 49 -15.86 5.05 9.48
C SER A 49 -16.08 6.52 9.12
N LEU A 50 -15.13 7.41 9.43
CA LEU A 50 -15.20 8.84 9.13
C LEU A 50 -15.08 9.13 7.62
N VAL A 51 -14.45 8.25 6.84
CA VAL A 51 -14.14 8.49 5.43
C VAL A 51 -14.63 7.37 4.51
N GLU A 52 -14.94 7.70 3.27
CA GLU A 52 -15.53 6.74 2.32
C GLU A 52 -14.58 5.60 1.97
N SER A 53 -13.32 5.91 1.68
CA SER A 53 -12.27 4.93 1.37
C SER A 53 -12.09 3.91 2.51
N GLY A 54 -12.11 4.38 3.76
CA GLY A 54 -12.07 3.55 4.96
C GLY A 54 -13.30 2.66 5.10
N ARG A 55 -14.51 3.22 5.00
CA ARG A 55 -15.77 2.46 5.06
C ARG A 55 -15.84 1.37 4.00
N ARG A 56 -15.54 1.74 2.74
CA ARG A 56 -15.52 0.80 1.61
C ARG A 56 -14.54 -0.33 1.84
N LEU A 57 -13.31 -0.02 2.28
CA LEU A 57 -12.31 -1.05 2.54
C LEU A 57 -12.76 -2.01 3.63
N VAL A 58 -13.33 -1.50 4.74
CA VAL A 58 -13.86 -2.33 5.82
C VAL A 58 -14.97 -3.25 5.31
N ALA A 59 -15.97 -2.71 4.61
CA ALA A 59 -17.09 -3.48 4.10
C ALA A 59 -16.62 -4.60 3.14
N LEU A 60 -15.68 -4.30 2.23
CA LEU A 60 -15.15 -5.28 1.29
C LEU A 60 -14.23 -6.33 1.91
N THR A 61 -13.78 -6.11 3.15
CA THR A 61 -12.84 -7.02 3.83
C THR A 61 -13.35 -7.47 5.20
N GLU A 62 -14.65 -7.35 5.46
CA GLU A 62 -15.27 -7.71 6.73
C GLU A 62 -15.10 -9.20 7.04
N SER A 63 -15.20 -10.04 6.01
CA SER A 63 -15.04 -11.50 6.11
C SER A 63 -13.60 -11.95 6.34
N VAL A 64 -12.62 -11.05 6.27
CA VAL A 64 -11.20 -11.41 6.40
C VAL A 64 -10.86 -11.64 7.89
N PRO A 65 -10.47 -12.87 8.29
CA PRO A 65 -10.15 -13.16 9.68
C PRO A 65 -8.92 -12.38 10.15
N ILE A 66 -8.97 -11.82 11.36
CA ILE A 66 -7.81 -11.21 12.02
C ILE A 66 -7.36 -12.15 13.14
N VAL A 67 -6.08 -12.54 13.12
CA VAL A 67 -5.50 -13.48 14.09
C VAL A 67 -4.33 -12.83 14.80
N GLU A 68 -4.38 -12.84 16.13
CA GLU A 68 -3.30 -12.34 16.98
C GLU A 68 -2.29 -13.45 17.27
N LEU A 69 -1.02 -13.23 16.91
CA LEU A 69 0.07 -14.21 17.07
C LEU A 69 1.31 -13.56 17.68
N ARG A 70 2.24 -14.37 18.19
CA ARG A 70 3.58 -13.90 18.57
C ARG A 70 4.57 -14.27 17.47
N ARG A 71 5.22 -13.28 16.84
CA ARG A 71 6.25 -13.54 15.81
C ARG A 71 7.53 -12.77 16.12
N ARG A 72 8.67 -13.38 15.78
CA ARG A 72 9.98 -12.76 15.99
C ARG A 72 10.48 -11.98 14.76
N ARG A 73 9.87 -12.18 13.58
CA ARG A 73 10.35 -11.63 12.28
C ARG A 73 9.19 -11.16 11.40
N GLY A 74 9.50 -10.29 10.42
CA GLY A 74 8.55 -9.75 9.43
C GLY A 74 7.85 -8.47 9.88
N LEU A 75 6.74 -8.10 9.24
CA LEU A 75 5.94 -6.95 9.66
C LEU A 75 5.10 -7.27 10.92
N PRO A 76 4.82 -6.27 11.78
CA PRO A 76 3.86 -6.41 12.89
C PRO A 76 2.43 -6.72 12.46
N ILE A 77 2.02 -6.31 11.26
CA ILE A 77 0.69 -6.56 10.69
C ILE A 77 0.92 -6.99 9.24
N ARG A 78 0.31 -8.09 8.81
CA ARG A 78 0.44 -8.56 7.43
C ARG A 78 -0.77 -9.36 6.97
N TRP A 79 -1.02 -9.30 5.67
CA TRP A 79 -1.86 -10.26 4.98
C TRP A 79 -1.12 -11.60 4.82
N VAL A 80 -1.82 -12.71 5.07
CA VAL A 80 -1.34 -14.06 4.79
C VAL A 80 -2.32 -14.71 3.83
N ARG A 81 -1.82 -15.01 2.63
CA ARG A 81 -2.54 -15.72 1.56
C ARG A 81 -2.54 -17.24 1.77
N GLY A 82 -3.33 -17.95 0.96
CA GLY A 82 -3.34 -19.41 0.87
C GLY A 82 -4.58 -20.04 1.47
N LYS A 83 -4.47 -21.31 1.91
CA LYS A 83 -5.60 -22.15 2.35
C LYS A 83 -6.41 -21.56 3.51
N ASN A 84 -5.77 -20.79 4.39
CA ASN A 84 -6.40 -20.12 5.54
C ASN A 84 -6.05 -18.62 5.49
N PRO A 85 -6.67 -17.87 4.58
CA PRO A 85 -6.31 -16.49 4.32
C PRO A 85 -6.72 -15.61 5.52
N LYS A 86 -5.81 -14.77 6.01
CA LYS A 86 -6.01 -14.00 7.25
C LYS A 86 -5.07 -12.82 7.39
N ILE A 87 -5.46 -11.83 8.18
CA ILE A 87 -4.58 -10.77 8.65
C ILE A 87 -3.95 -11.20 9.97
N GLU A 88 -2.63 -11.38 9.98
CA GLU A 88 -1.89 -11.67 11.20
C GLU A 88 -1.44 -10.37 11.87
N VAL A 89 -1.69 -10.26 13.18
CA VAL A 89 -1.24 -9.15 14.01
C VAL A 89 -0.32 -9.66 15.10
N ASP A 90 0.86 -9.07 15.20
CA ASP A 90 1.87 -9.41 16.19
C ASP A 90 1.55 -8.79 17.56
N ARG A 91 1.15 -9.63 18.51
CA ARG A 91 0.75 -9.25 19.86
C ARG A 91 1.73 -8.33 20.59
N GLU A 92 3.04 -8.56 20.43
CA GLU A 92 4.06 -7.83 21.20
C GLU A 92 4.44 -6.52 20.52
N ARG A 93 4.59 -6.56 19.19
CA ARG A 93 5.06 -5.40 18.43
C ARG A 93 3.95 -4.39 18.17
N VAL A 94 2.70 -4.85 18.02
CA VAL A 94 1.53 -3.98 17.81
C VAL A 94 1.31 -2.98 18.94
N ARG A 95 1.57 -3.39 20.19
CA ARG A 95 1.40 -2.55 21.39
C ARG A 95 2.35 -1.35 21.43
N ARG A 96 3.43 -1.40 20.65
CA ARG A 96 4.44 -0.35 20.56
C ARG A 96 4.21 0.57 19.36
N LEU A 97 3.24 0.26 18.50
CA LEU A 97 2.95 1.08 17.33
C LEU A 97 2.12 2.30 17.76
N PRO A 98 2.52 3.52 17.34
CA PRO A 98 1.61 4.65 17.37
C PRO A 98 0.33 4.34 16.61
N LEU A 99 -0.81 4.91 17.01
CA LEU A 99 -2.12 4.64 16.40
C LEU A 99 -2.10 4.80 14.88
N LEU A 100 -1.52 5.90 14.38
CA LEU A 100 -1.42 6.13 12.93
C LEU A 100 -0.57 5.07 12.21
N GLU A 101 0.49 4.55 12.84
CA GLU A 101 1.29 3.48 12.23
C GLU A 101 0.50 2.17 12.18
N PHE A 102 -0.22 1.84 13.26
CA PHE A 102 -1.11 0.69 13.31
C PHE A 102 -2.19 0.79 12.22
N GLU A 103 -2.85 1.95 12.12
CA GLU A 103 -3.85 2.28 11.12
C GLU A 103 -3.33 2.08 9.70
N MET A 104 -2.21 2.71 9.32
CA MET A 104 -1.67 2.59 7.95
C MET A 104 -1.25 1.16 7.60
N MET A 105 -0.66 0.44 8.55
CA MET A 105 -0.28 -0.96 8.35
C MET A 105 -1.49 -1.89 8.23
N PHE A 106 -2.55 -1.62 8.99
CA PHE A 106 -3.79 -2.37 8.93
C PHE A 106 -4.58 -2.08 7.64
N PHE A 107 -4.57 -0.82 7.17
CA PHE A 107 -5.13 -0.41 5.88
C PHE A 107 -4.47 -1.20 4.76
N ARG A 108 -3.12 -1.18 4.72
CA ARG A 108 -2.33 -1.98 3.79
C ARG A 108 -2.69 -3.46 3.82
N ALA A 109 -2.78 -4.06 5.01
CA ALA A 109 -3.08 -5.48 5.12
C ALA A 109 -4.50 -5.83 4.62
N ARG A 110 -5.50 -4.99 4.89
CA ARG A 110 -6.86 -5.15 4.35
C ARG A 110 -6.88 -4.98 2.84
N TRP A 111 -6.18 -3.98 2.30
CA TRP A 111 -6.15 -3.76 0.85
C TRP A 111 -5.49 -4.94 0.13
N LEU A 112 -4.36 -5.44 0.65
CA LEU A 112 -3.73 -6.65 0.09
C LEU A 112 -4.63 -7.90 0.21
N ALA A 113 -5.44 -7.98 1.26
CA ALA A 113 -6.45 -9.02 1.40
C ALA A 113 -7.58 -8.89 0.36
N LEU A 114 -7.99 -7.66 0.05
CA LEU A 114 -8.98 -7.37 -0.99
C LEU A 114 -8.46 -7.74 -2.38
N ALA A 115 -7.23 -7.33 -2.72
CA ALA A 115 -6.62 -7.68 -4.00
C ALA A 115 -6.36 -9.19 -4.13
N ASN A 116 -6.09 -9.85 -3.00
CA ASN A 116 -5.87 -11.30 -2.86
C ASN A 116 -4.95 -11.88 -3.96
N LEU A 117 -3.86 -11.18 -4.27
CA LEU A 117 -2.94 -11.66 -5.28
C LEU A 117 -2.20 -12.92 -4.79
N PRO A 118 -2.02 -13.92 -5.67
CA PRO A 118 -1.35 -15.16 -5.32
C PRO A 118 0.16 -15.00 -5.14
N ILE A 119 0.75 -13.94 -5.71
CA ILE A 119 2.16 -13.59 -5.61
C ILE A 119 2.33 -12.19 -5.02
N ASN A 120 3.50 -11.91 -4.43
CA ASN A 120 3.82 -10.54 -4.02
C ASN A 120 4.25 -9.76 -5.26
N THR A 121 3.61 -8.62 -5.52
CA THR A 121 4.00 -7.73 -6.60
C THR A 121 4.30 -6.34 -6.07
N LEU A 122 5.28 -5.67 -6.69
CA LEU A 122 5.56 -4.25 -6.41
C LEU A 122 4.38 -3.38 -6.81
N ASP A 123 3.67 -3.76 -7.87
CA ASP A 123 2.48 -3.10 -8.38
C ASP A 123 1.33 -3.08 -7.37
N ALA A 124 1.12 -4.18 -6.65
CA ALA A 124 0.13 -4.22 -5.57
C ALA A 124 0.54 -3.30 -4.41
N GLU A 125 1.81 -3.31 -4.02
CA GLU A 125 2.31 -2.41 -2.98
C GLU A 125 2.18 -0.94 -3.38
N TYR A 126 2.43 -0.64 -4.66
CA TYR A 126 2.28 0.68 -5.23
C TYR A 126 0.81 1.14 -5.20
N ALA A 127 -0.11 0.30 -5.67
CA ALA A 127 -1.54 0.58 -5.61
C ALA A 127 -2.03 0.78 -4.17
N VAL A 128 -1.59 -0.05 -3.22
CA VAL A 128 -1.86 0.17 -1.79
C VAL A 128 -1.37 1.54 -1.33
N ARG A 129 -0.19 1.99 -1.77
CA ARG A 129 0.32 3.30 -1.36
C ARG A 129 -0.53 4.43 -1.91
N GLN A 130 -0.95 4.35 -3.17
CA GLN A 130 -1.86 5.34 -3.75
C GLN A 130 -3.17 5.42 -2.94
N GLU A 131 -3.72 4.27 -2.56
CA GLU A 131 -4.94 4.20 -1.74
C GLU A 131 -4.74 4.72 -0.32
N ILE A 132 -3.56 4.49 0.28
CA ILE A 132 -3.19 5.10 1.56
C ILE A 132 -3.09 6.63 1.44
N LEU A 133 -2.55 7.15 0.33
CA LEU A 133 -2.50 8.60 0.10
C LEU A 133 -3.90 9.18 -0.05
N SER A 134 -4.76 8.53 -0.83
CA SER A 134 -6.18 8.89 -0.99
C SER A 134 -6.90 8.94 0.36
N TYR A 135 -6.76 7.86 1.15
CA TYR A 135 -7.30 7.77 2.51
C TYR A 135 -6.76 8.86 3.44
N ALA A 136 -5.46 9.16 3.40
CA ALA A 136 -4.87 10.22 4.22
C ALA A 136 -5.44 11.60 3.86
N LEU A 137 -5.68 11.87 2.58
CA LEU A 137 -6.30 13.12 2.12
C LEU A 137 -7.78 13.20 2.52
N ASP A 138 -8.53 12.10 2.42
CA ASP A 138 -9.92 12.04 2.92
C ASP A 138 -9.96 12.34 4.44
N LYS A 139 -9.06 11.70 5.19
CA LYS A 139 -8.95 11.88 6.64
C LYS A 139 -8.58 13.31 7.00
N ALA A 140 -7.68 13.93 6.25
CA ALA A 140 -7.32 15.33 6.45
C ALA A 140 -8.51 16.27 6.21
N ALA A 141 -9.38 15.97 5.24
CA ALA A 141 -10.56 16.78 4.96
C ALA A 141 -11.59 16.76 6.11
N VAL A 142 -11.68 15.66 6.87
CA VAL A 142 -12.67 15.51 7.96
C VAL A 142 -12.08 15.69 9.37
N ASN A 143 -10.75 15.71 9.52
CA ASN A 143 -10.06 15.81 10.80
C ASN A 143 -9.04 16.95 10.79
N PRO A 144 -9.41 18.16 11.26
CA PRO A 144 -8.53 19.34 11.25
C PRO A 144 -7.23 19.17 12.04
N LYS A 145 -7.25 18.34 13.08
CA LYS A 145 -6.04 18.02 13.86
C LYS A 145 -5.06 17.19 13.04
N PHE A 146 -5.57 16.17 12.35
CA PHE A 146 -4.76 15.35 11.44
C PHE A 146 -4.27 16.19 10.25
N GLU A 147 -5.13 17.02 9.69
CA GLU A 147 -4.79 17.98 8.63
C GLU A 147 -3.58 18.82 9.00
N LYS A 148 -3.63 19.53 10.14
CA LYS A 148 -2.54 20.39 10.62
C LYS A 148 -1.24 19.61 10.82
N LEU A 149 -1.32 18.40 11.34
CA LEU A 149 -0.15 17.53 11.53
C LEU A 149 0.44 17.10 10.18
N LEU A 150 -0.39 16.71 9.22
CA LEU A 150 0.04 16.28 7.89
C LEU A 150 0.63 17.45 7.09
N ARG A 151 0.05 18.66 7.17
CA ARG A 151 0.61 19.87 6.54
C ARG A 151 2.02 20.16 7.06
N LYS A 152 2.19 20.22 8.38
CA LYS A 152 3.51 20.44 9.01
C LYS A 152 4.54 19.37 8.61
N ALA A 153 4.12 18.11 8.52
CA ALA A 153 4.99 17.05 8.03
C ALA A 153 5.33 17.22 6.55
N SER A 154 4.36 17.60 5.71
CA SER A 154 4.54 17.81 4.26
C SER A 154 5.51 18.95 3.97
N GLU A 155 5.41 20.09 4.68
CA GLU A 155 6.36 21.19 4.59
C GLU A 155 7.79 20.76 4.92
N ARG A 156 7.94 19.97 5.98
CA ARG A 156 9.24 19.45 6.40
C ARG A 156 9.84 18.51 5.36
N GLU A 157 9.08 17.51 4.92
CA GLU A 157 9.60 16.52 3.96
C GLU A 157 9.83 17.15 2.58
N ARG A 158 9.01 18.13 2.15
CA ARG A 158 9.24 18.94 0.96
C ARG A 158 10.59 19.65 1.00
N ARG A 159 10.95 20.26 2.14
CA ARG A 159 12.25 20.91 2.32
C ARG A 159 13.40 19.89 2.19
N VAL A 160 13.31 18.77 2.91
CA VAL A 160 14.33 17.71 2.88
C VAL A 160 14.51 17.14 1.48
N LEU A 161 13.43 16.93 0.73
CA LEU A 161 13.48 16.37 -0.62
C LEU A 161 14.02 17.37 -1.65
N ARG A 162 13.75 18.67 -1.50
CA ARG A 162 14.37 19.72 -2.30
C ARG A 162 15.88 19.80 -2.08
N GLU A 163 16.32 19.84 -0.83
CA GLU A 163 17.75 19.83 -0.48
C GLU A 163 18.47 18.61 -1.07
N ARG A 164 17.82 17.44 -1.05
CA ARG A 164 18.36 16.22 -1.67
C ARG A 164 18.42 16.28 -3.19
N ARG A 165 17.42 16.89 -3.83
CA ARG A 165 17.40 17.07 -5.29
C ARG A 165 18.49 18.03 -5.72
N GLU A 166 18.60 19.17 -5.06
CA GLU A 166 19.66 20.16 -5.30
C GLU A 166 21.05 19.53 -5.12
N GLY A 167 21.23 18.73 -4.07
CA GLY A 167 22.47 17.97 -3.86
C GLY A 167 22.76 16.93 -4.97
N LEU A 168 21.73 16.26 -5.50
CA LEU A 168 21.87 15.34 -6.63
C LEU A 168 22.26 16.06 -7.92
N GLU A 169 21.61 17.19 -8.21
CA GLU A 169 21.90 18.02 -9.38
C GLU A 169 23.34 18.54 -9.32
N PHE A 170 23.75 19.08 -8.16
CA PHE A 170 25.13 19.49 -7.92
C PHE A 170 26.13 18.35 -8.12
N ALA A 171 25.87 17.16 -7.57
CA ALA A 171 26.73 15.99 -7.76
C ALA A 171 26.85 15.59 -9.24
N ARG A 172 25.74 15.61 -9.99
CA ARG A 172 25.73 15.31 -11.43
C ARG A 172 26.57 16.30 -12.23
N GLU A 173 26.45 17.60 -11.92
CA GLU A 173 27.23 18.67 -12.57
C GLU A 173 28.74 18.52 -12.34
N HIS A 174 29.14 17.94 -11.20
CA HIS A 174 30.55 17.74 -10.83
C HIS A 174 31.07 16.33 -11.19
N GLY A 175 30.34 15.57 -12.02
CA GLY A 175 30.77 14.25 -12.49
C GLY A 175 30.71 13.14 -11.44
N GLU A 176 30.09 13.41 -10.29
CA GLU A 176 29.88 12.41 -9.24
C GLU A 176 28.65 11.54 -9.58
N ARG A 177 28.80 10.21 -9.48
CA ARG A 177 27.68 9.28 -9.64
C ARG A 177 26.82 9.25 -8.36
N GLY A 178 26.03 10.31 -8.14
CA GLY A 178 25.14 10.46 -6.99
C GLY A 178 23.90 9.56 -7.02
N ALA A 179 24.02 8.25 -7.24
CA ALA A 179 22.86 7.34 -7.32
C ALA A 179 22.07 7.18 -6.00
N VAL A 180 22.51 7.80 -4.90
CA VAL A 180 21.99 7.55 -3.54
C VAL A 180 21.30 8.78 -2.92
N LEU A 181 21.32 9.95 -3.58
CA LEU A 181 20.89 11.20 -2.96
C LEU A 181 19.37 11.42 -2.99
N PHE A 182 18.69 10.99 -4.05
CA PHE A 182 17.26 11.20 -4.23
C PHE A 182 16.53 9.90 -4.64
N PRO A 183 15.35 9.60 -4.07
CA PRO A 183 14.67 10.36 -3.02
C PRO A 183 15.30 10.17 -1.63
N GLY A 184 16.32 9.30 -1.52
CA GLY A 184 16.99 8.94 -0.27
C GLY A 184 16.14 8.00 0.60
N ARG A 185 16.60 7.75 1.83
CA ARG A 185 15.93 6.80 2.73
C ARG A 185 14.55 7.32 3.17
N ARG A 186 13.53 6.45 3.09
CA ARG A 186 12.17 6.73 3.58
C ARG A 186 12.14 6.99 5.09
N PRO A 187 11.31 7.95 5.56
CA PRO A 187 11.17 8.22 6.99
C PRO A 187 10.68 7.02 7.81
N LYS A 188 11.04 6.99 9.10
CA LYS A 188 10.61 5.93 10.04
C LYS A 188 9.25 6.18 10.69
N LYS A 189 8.78 7.43 10.74
CA LYS A 189 7.50 7.79 11.37
C LYS A 189 6.37 7.79 10.32
N ALA A 190 5.18 7.32 10.71
CA ALA A 190 4.03 7.17 9.81
C ALA A 190 3.68 8.48 9.10
N LEU A 191 3.53 9.55 9.87
CA LEU A 191 3.15 10.86 9.35
C LEU A 191 4.19 11.44 8.38
N SER A 192 5.49 11.34 8.72
CA SER A 192 6.57 11.74 7.82
C SER A 192 6.60 10.88 6.55
N ARG A 193 6.29 9.58 6.62
CA ARG A 193 6.19 8.75 5.42
C ARG A 193 5.05 9.19 4.52
N LEU A 194 3.86 9.46 5.07
CA LEU A 194 2.73 9.96 4.27
C LEU A 194 3.11 11.26 3.57
N ALA A 195 3.70 12.21 4.30
CA ALA A 195 4.19 13.47 3.75
C ALA A 195 5.26 13.28 2.65
N PHE A 196 6.21 12.38 2.88
CA PHE A 196 7.24 12.02 1.90
C PHE A 196 6.61 11.40 0.64
N ASP A 197 5.69 10.47 0.81
CA ASP A 197 5.00 9.79 -0.28
C ASP A 197 4.13 10.75 -1.09
N LEU A 198 3.42 11.70 -0.44
CA LEU A 198 2.66 12.76 -1.11
C LEU A 198 3.57 13.61 -2.00
N TYR A 199 4.75 13.99 -1.51
CA TYR A 199 5.70 14.80 -2.28
C TYR A 199 6.30 14.03 -3.46
N LEU A 200 6.72 12.78 -3.24
CA LEU A 200 7.20 11.95 -4.36
C LEU A 200 6.13 11.79 -5.43
N TYR A 201 4.89 11.51 -5.02
CA TYR A 201 3.79 11.32 -5.94
C TYR A 201 3.44 12.60 -6.73
N SER A 202 3.57 13.77 -6.11
CA SER A 202 3.32 15.05 -6.78
C SER A 202 4.38 15.42 -7.81
N GLU A 203 5.63 15.02 -7.57
CA GLU A 203 6.75 15.28 -8.46
C GLU A 203 6.69 14.34 -9.66
N ASP A 204 6.64 13.03 -9.38
CA ASP A 204 6.48 12.00 -10.39
C ASP A 204 5.97 10.72 -9.69
N PRO A 205 4.79 10.20 -10.06
CA PRO A 205 4.26 8.94 -9.54
C PRO A 205 5.23 7.75 -9.64
N TYR A 206 6.15 7.74 -10.62
CA TYR A 206 7.19 6.72 -10.75
C TYR A 206 8.27 6.82 -9.67
N LEU A 207 8.59 8.01 -9.16
CA LEU A 207 9.53 8.15 -8.02
C LEU A 207 8.98 7.47 -6.76
N LEU A 208 7.67 7.52 -6.55
CA LEU A 208 7.04 6.76 -5.47
C LEU A 208 7.22 5.26 -5.70
N TYR A 209 7.01 4.78 -6.93
CA TYR A 209 7.21 3.37 -7.30
C TYR A 209 8.66 2.92 -7.07
N GLU A 210 9.65 3.67 -7.54
CA GLU A 210 11.08 3.37 -7.33
C GLU A 210 11.44 3.34 -5.85
N SER A 211 10.87 4.27 -5.06
CA SER A 211 11.12 4.31 -3.61
C SER A 211 10.65 3.04 -2.89
N LEU A 212 9.68 2.31 -3.45
CA LEU A 212 9.15 1.07 -2.89
C LEU A 212 10.16 -0.08 -3.02
N ALA A 213 10.88 -0.17 -4.15
CA ALA A 213 11.89 -1.22 -4.34
C ALA A 213 12.98 -1.22 -3.25
N SER A 214 13.20 -0.08 -2.60
CA SER A 214 14.15 0.08 -1.48
C SER A 214 13.53 -0.02 -0.07
N ASP A 215 12.20 -0.17 0.05
CA ASP A 215 11.48 -0.24 1.32
C ASP A 215 11.56 -1.65 1.93
N PHE A 216 12.28 -1.78 3.05
CA PHE A 216 12.41 -3.03 3.82
C PHE A 216 11.08 -3.61 4.32
N ARG A 217 9.97 -2.85 4.21
CA ARG A 217 8.62 -3.30 4.58
C ARG A 217 7.95 -4.08 3.46
N ILE A 218 8.48 -4.01 2.25
CA ILE A 218 8.00 -4.81 1.13
C ILE A 218 8.62 -6.20 1.25
N PRO A 219 7.84 -7.27 1.00
CA PRO A 219 8.39 -8.61 0.92
C PRO A 219 9.56 -8.66 -0.08
N SER A 220 10.68 -9.29 0.29
CA SER A 220 11.87 -9.34 -0.57
C SER A 220 11.64 -10.12 -1.87
N ASP A 221 10.59 -10.92 -1.93
CA ASP A 221 10.13 -11.69 -3.09
C ASP A 221 9.09 -10.93 -3.93
N ALA A 222 8.80 -9.66 -3.63
CA ALA A 222 7.90 -8.84 -4.43
C ALA A 222 8.57 -8.46 -5.75
N VAL A 223 7.90 -8.77 -6.86
CA VAL A 223 8.40 -8.53 -8.22
C VAL A 223 7.51 -7.56 -8.98
N ALA A 224 8.10 -6.79 -9.91
CA ALA A 224 7.32 -5.97 -10.84
C ALA A 224 6.59 -6.86 -11.84
N MET A 225 5.32 -6.56 -12.15
CA MET A 225 4.56 -7.28 -13.17
C MET A 225 5.20 -7.15 -14.56
N ASP A 226 5.81 -6.00 -14.87
CA ASP A 226 6.56 -5.81 -16.12
C ASP A 226 7.77 -6.75 -16.21
N ALA A 227 8.46 -7.00 -15.09
CA ALA A 227 9.57 -7.96 -15.07
C ALA A 227 9.09 -9.40 -15.31
N ILE A 228 7.87 -9.73 -14.85
CA ILE A 228 7.23 -11.03 -15.17
C ILE A 228 6.89 -11.08 -16.67
N GLU A 229 6.30 -10.01 -17.21
CA GLU A 229 5.93 -9.92 -18.62
C GLU A 229 7.15 -10.10 -19.54
N ASP A 230 8.23 -9.37 -19.25
CA ASP A 230 9.48 -9.46 -20.01
C ASP A 230 10.06 -10.88 -19.94
N PHE A 231 10.03 -11.51 -18.77
CA PHE A 231 10.46 -12.89 -18.61
C PHE A 231 9.62 -13.86 -19.44
N LEU A 232 8.29 -13.71 -19.43
CA LEU A 232 7.37 -14.55 -20.22
C LEU A 232 7.56 -14.33 -21.73
N LYS A 233 7.79 -13.09 -22.18
CA LYS A 233 8.06 -12.78 -23.59
C LYS A 233 9.32 -13.48 -24.10
N ILE A 234 10.37 -13.52 -23.28
CA ILE A 234 11.67 -14.09 -23.67
C ILE A 234 11.70 -15.62 -23.46
N HIS A 235 11.06 -16.13 -22.41
CA HIS A 235 11.23 -17.51 -21.93
C HIS A 235 9.94 -18.32 -21.75
N GLY A 236 8.77 -17.79 -22.12
CA GLY A 236 7.47 -18.43 -21.87
C GLY A 236 7.35 -19.86 -22.40
N SER A 237 7.89 -20.15 -23.58
CA SER A 237 7.89 -21.51 -24.14
C SER A 237 8.87 -22.48 -23.46
N ARG A 238 9.69 -22.00 -22.51
CA ARG A 238 10.77 -22.73 -21.85
C ARG A 238 10.66 -22.71 -20.32
N LEU A 239 9.50 -22.34 -19.78
CA LEU A 239 9.28 -22.30 -18.32
C LEU A 239 9.54 -23.66 -17.65
N GLY A 240 9.27 -24.77 -18.35
CA GLY A 240 9.56 -26.12 -17.87
C GLY A 240 11.05 -26.47 -17.77
N GLU A 241 11.95 -25.67 -18.36
CA GLU A 241 13.40 -25.86 -18.30
C GLU A 241 14.06 -25.08 -17.14
N VAL A 242 13.28 -24.32 -16.37
CA VAL A 242 13.82 -23.48 -15.30
C VAL A 242 14.37 -24.34 -14.17
N VAL A 243 15.66 -24.18 -13.88
CA VAL A 243 16.33 -24.82 -12.74
C VAL A 243 16.72 -23.77 -11.71
N PHE A 244 16.33 -23.97 -10.45
CA PHE A 244 16.70 -23.06 -9.36
C PHE A 244 18.00 -23.50 -8.68
N ARG A 245 18.87 -22.55 -8.36
CA ARG A 245 20.00 -22.81 -7.44
C ARG A 245 19.49 -23.06 -6.02
N ALA A 246 20.34 -23.62 -5.16
CA ALA A 246 19.98 -24.08 -3.81
C ALA A 246 19.35 -22.99 -2.90
N ASP A 247 19.72 -21.72 -3.09
CA ASP A 247 19.15 -20.59 -2.33
C ASP A 247 17.87 -20.01 -2.97
N GLY A 248 17.48 -20.52 -4.14
CA GLY A 248 16.36 -20.05 -4.94
C GLY A 248 16.54 -18.64 -5.52
N ARG A 249 17.64 -17.94 -5.27
CA ARG A 249 17.80 -16.54 -5.71
C ARG A 249 18.14 -16.42 -7.19
N VAL A 250 18.69 -17.48 -7.75
CA VAL A 250 19.08 -17.56 -9.16
C VAL A 250 18.30 -18.69 -9.82
N ALA A 251 17.64 -18.36 -10.92
CA ALA A 251 17.08 -19.31 -11.86
C ALA A 251 18.03 -19.46 -13.07
N LEU A 252 18.14 -20.68 -13.59
CA LEU A 252 18.91 -21.00 -14.79
C LEU A 252 17.96 -21.46 -15.88
N ILE A 253 18.09 -20.88 -17.07
CA ILE A 253 17.43 -21.35 -18.30
C ILE A 253 18.50 -21.38 -19.39
N ALA A 254 18.68 -22.52 -20.05
CA ALA A 254 19.66 -22.66 -21.14
C ALA A 254 21.12 -22.30 -20.75
N GLY A 255 21.48 -22.38 -19.47
CA GLY A 255 22.80 -21.95 -18.97
C GLY A 255 22.92 -20.46 -18.64
N SER A 256 21.90 -19.64 -18.91
CA SER A 256 21.84 -18.22 -18.52
C SER A 256 21.21 -18.05 -17.14
N ALA A 257 21.69 -17.09 -16.36
CA ALA A 257 21.24 -16.81 -15.00
C ALA A 257 20.26 -15.64 -14.95
N TYR A 258 19.18 -15.81 -14.18
CA TYR A 258 18.10 -14.84 -14.01
C TYR A 258 17.72 -14.68 -12.54
N ASN A 259 16.97 -13.63 -12.23
CA ASN A 259 16.39 -13.42 -10.91
C ASN A 259 15.38 -14.55 -10.59
N GLY A 260 15.61 -15.26 -9.48
CA GLY A 260 14.80 -16.41 -9.10
C GLY A 260 13.39 -16.08 -8.63
N ASP A 261 13.15 -14.88 -8.08
CA ASP A 261 11.80 -14.46 -7.69
C ASP A 261 10.95 -14.14 -8.92
N VAL A 262 11.55 -13.48 -9.94
CA VAL A 262 10.87 -13.23 -11.22
C VAL A 262 10.55 -14.54 -11.92
N ALA A 263 11.49 -15.47 -11.99
CA ALA A 263 11.26 -16.78 -12.60
C ALA A 263 10.18 -17.58 -11.87
N ARG A 264 10.15 -17.58 -10.52
CA ARG A 264 9.06 -18.21 -9.75
C ARG A 264 7.71 -17.59 -10.04
N ALA A 265 7.65 -16.25 -10.08
CA ALA A 265 6.43 -15.55 -10.40
C ALA A 265 5.95 -15.85 -11.83
N ALA A 266 6.87 -15.89 -12.80
CA ALA A 266 6.56 -16.26 -14.18
C ALA A 266 6.09 -17.72 -14.32
N ILE A 267 6.70 -18.67 -13.60
CA ILE A 267 6.21 -20.06 -13.56
C ILE A 267 4.81 -20.13 -12.94
N PHE A 268 4.54 -19.36 -11.89
CA PHE A 268 3.22 -19.32 -11.27
C PHE A 268 2.15 -18.71 -12.21
N VAL A 269 2.52 -17.64 -12.93
CA VAL A 269 1.64 -16.92 -13.83
C VAL A 269 1.42 -17.69 -15.13
N GLU A 270 2.40 -18.46 -15.58
CA GLU A 270 2.40 -19.31 -16.78
C GLU A 270 2.32 -18.54 -18.11
N ASP A 271 1.41 -17.58 -18.26
CA ASP A 271 1.15 -16.87 -19.50
C ASP A 271 0.69 -15.40 -19.34
N GLY A 272 0.56 -14.71 -20.48
CA GLY A 272 0.11 -13.31 -20.51
C GLY A 272 -1.35 -13.12 -20.10
N THR A 273 -2.20 -14.14 -20.21
CA THR A 273 -3.63 -14.07 -19.83
C THR A 273 -3.75 -13.96 -18.31
N THR A 274 -3.10 -14.87 -17.58
CA THR A 274 -3.06 -14.85 -16.12
C THR A 274 -2.42 -13.56 -15.62
N LEU A 275 -1.37 -13.06 -16.30
CA LEU A 275 -0.76 -11.78 -15.95
C LEU A 275 -1.74 -10.60 -16.10
N ALA A 276 -2.53 -10.59 -17.17
CA ALA A 276 -3.56 -9.57 -17.39
C ALA A 276 -4.65 -9.61 -16.31
N GLU A 277 -5.08 -10.79 -15.87
CA GLU A 277 -6.02 -10.92 -14.74
C GLU A 277 -5.43 -10.38 -13.43
N LEU A 278 -4.14 -10.60 -13.17
CA LEU A 278 -3.48 -10.02 -12.00
C LEU A 278 -3.42 -8.49 -12.09
N ARG A 279 -3.12 -7.94 -13.28
CA ARG A 279 -3.15 -6.50 -13.52
C ARG A 279 -4.54 -5.92 -13.32
N GLU A 280 -5.58 -6.61 -13.77
CA GLU A 280 -6.97 -6.19 -13.55
C GLU A 280 -7.33 -6.17 -12.06
N LYS A 281 -6.89 -7.16 -11.27
CA LYS A 281 -7.12 -7.17 -9.81
C LYS A 281 -6.45 -6.00 -9.09
N VAL A 282 -5.27 -5.59 -9.55
CA VAL A 282 -4.60 -4.37 -9.05
C VAL A 282 -5.28 -3.10 -9.58
N GLY A 283 -5.62 -3.10 -10.87
CA GLY A 283 -6.12 -1.97 -11.65
C GLY A 283 -7.58 -1.61 -11.41
N THR A 284 -8.42 -2.56 -10.99
CA THR A 284 -9.81 -2.34 -10.52
C THR A 284 -9.89 -1.25 -9.43
N TYR A 285 -8.75 -0.94 -8.80
CA TYR A 285 -8.62 0.09 -7.77
C TYR A 285 -7.61 1.20 -8.11
N GLY A 286 -6.94 1.17 -9.28
CA GLY A 286 -5.74 1.99 -9.57
C GLY A 286 -5.82 2.96 -10.76
N THR A 287 -6.49 2.62 -11.86
CA THR A 287 -6.36 3.41 -13.11
C THR A 287 -7.22 4.66 -13.15
N VAL A 288 -8.47 4.60 -12.65
CA VAL A 288 -9.34 5.78 -12.51
C VAL A 288 -8.91 6.65 -11.33
N SER A 289 -8.23 6.07 -10.34
CA SER A 289 -7.74 6.78 -9.15
C SER A 289 -6.43 7.52 -9.39
N GLY A 290 -5.58 7.12 -10.35
CA GLY A 290 -4.30 7.76 -10.60
C GLY A 290 -4.38 9.27 -10.92
N GLU A 291 -5.10 9.64 -11.98
CA GLU A 291 -5.25 11.05 -12.36
C GLU A 291 -5.99 11.88 -11.30
N ALA A 292 -7.07 11.31 -10.74
CA ALA A 292 -7.84 11.95 -9.67
C ALA A 292 -6.98 12.16 -8.41
N LEU A 293 -6.15 11.18 -8.04
CA LEU A 293 -5.23 11.29 -6.92
C LEU A 293 -4.14 12.32 -7.21
N SER A 294 -3.54 12.33 -8.40
CA SER A 294 -2.55 13.34 -8.78
C SER A 294 -3.12 14.75 -8.66
N LYS A 295 -4.35 14.97 -9.12
CA LYS A 295 -5.06 16.24 -8.95
C LYS A 295 -5.21 16.60 -7.47
N ARG A 296 -5.74 15.68 -6.65
CA ARG A 296 -5.97 15.90 -5.21
C ARG A 296 -4.67 16.16 -4.44
N VAL A 297 -3.61 15.42 -4.72
CA VAL A 297 -2.29 15.60 -4.10
C VAL A 297 -1.72 16.96 -4.47
N ASN A 298 -1.81 17.35 -5.74
CA ASN A 298 -1.33 18.66 -6.19
C ASN A 298 -2.12 19.81 -5.56
N GLU A 299 -3.46 19.71 -5.48
CA GLU A 299 -4.31 20.69 -4.80
C GLU A 299 -3.95 20.81 -3.31
N TRP A 300 -3.77 19.67 -2.63
CA TRP A 300 -3.35 19.63 -1.23
C TRP A 300 -2.02 20.35 -0.98
N LEU A 301 -1.01 20.06 -1.82
CA LEU A 301 0.33 20.64 -1.69
C LEU A 301 0.39 22.12 -2.11
N ARG A 302 -0.44 22.55 -3.07
CA ARG A 302 -0.59 23.98 -3.39
C ARG A 302 -1.17 24.76 -2.22
N GLY A 303 -2.12 24.19 -1.48
CA GLY A 303 -2.64 24.80 -0.26
C GLY A 303 -1.65 24.89 0.91
N LEU A 304 -0.39 24.48 0.73
CA LEU A 304 0.71 24.74 1.68
C LEU A 304 1.49 26.03 1.38
N GLN A 305 1.25 26.65 0.22
CA GLN A 305 1.88 27.91 -0.21
C GLN A 305 1.06 29.10 0.30
#